data_AF-A0A2X4PKT2-F1
#
_entry.id   AF-A0A2X4PKT2-F1
#
_cell.length_a   1.000
_cell.length_b   1.000
_cell.length_c   1.000
_cell.angle_alpha   90.00
_cell.angle_beta   90.00
_cell.angle_gamma   90.00
#
_symmetry.space_group_name_H-M   'P 1'
#
loop_
_entity.id
_entity.type
_entity.pdbx_description
1 polymer ?
#
loop_
_entity_poly.entity_id
_entity_poly.type
_entity_poly.pdbx_seq_one_letter_code
_entity_poly.pdbx_strand_id
1 'polypeptide(L)' 'MNVAKRFAGFRALGKKGVQLMITIVSKNGRDISQISEFNGSFASENQQEVLFTSNTAFRIDNLEDKGDVVWLNMSEL' A
#
# COMPACT_ATOMS: atom_id res chain seq x y z
N MET A 1 -14.11 -0.07 5.27
CA MET A 1 -13.48 0.20 3.95
C MET A 1 -11.96 0.19 4.14
N ASN A 2 -11.22 -0.59 3.34
CA ASN A 2 -9.75 -0.67 3.43
C ASN A 2 -9.13 0.73 3.26
N VAL A 3 -8.30 1.16 4.22
CA VAL A 3 -7.68 2.50 4.28
C VAL A 3 -6.90 2.78 2.98
N ALA A 4 -6.09 1.83 2.51
CA ALA A 4 -5.32 1.97 1.26
C ALA A 4 -6.21 2.25 0.04
N LYS A 5 -7.39 1.61 -0.07
CA LYS A 5 -8.33 1.84 -1.18
C LYS A 5 -8.93 3.26 -1.16
N ARG A 6 -9.09 3.86 0.02
CA ARG A 6 -9.56 5.24 0.17
C ARG A 6 -8.50 6.23 -0.30
N PHE A 7 -7.25 6.03 0.13
CA PHE A 7 -6.12 6.89 -0.24
C PHE A 7 -5.77 6.78 -1.73
N ALA A 8 -5.90 5.59 -2.32
CA ALA A 8 -5.76 5.36 -3.75
C ALA A 8 -6.70 6.26 -4.60
N GLY A 9 -7.86 6.64 -4.06
CA GLY A 9 -8.83 7.51 -4.72
C GLY A 9 -8.53 9.01 -4.64
N PHE A 10 -7.61 9.47 -3.77
CA PHE A 10 -7.35 10.91 -3.59
C PHE A 10 -6.48 11.53 -4.68
N ARG A 11 -5.72 10.72 -5.43
CA ARG A 11 -4.82 11.22 -6.48
C ARG A 11 -5.34 10.82 -7.85
N ALA A 12 -5.72 11.80 -8.65
CA ALA A 12 -6.03 11.57 -10.06
C ALA A 12 -4.77 11.17 -10.85
N LEU A 13 -4.87 10.13 -11.66
CA LEU A 13 -3.80 9.71 -12.55
C LEU A 13 -3.79 10.60 -13.80
N GLY A 14 -2.59 10.93 -14.30
CA GLY A 14 -2.46 11.59 -15.60
C GLY A 14 -2.91 10.66 -16.74
N LYS A 15 -3.08 11.21 -17.96
CA LYS A 15 -3.55 10.46 -19.15
C LYS A 15 -2.78 9.18 -19.50
N LYS A 16 -1.56 9.00 -18.99
CA LYS A 16 -0.72 7.81 -19.18
C LYS A 16 -0.31 7.16 -17.86
N GLY A 17 -0.93 7.56 -16.74
CA GLY A 17 -0.63 6.99 -15.43
C GLY A 17 -1.29 5.63 -15.29
N VAL A 18 -0.53 4.65 -14.79
CA VAL A 18 -1.04 3.35 -14.39
C VAL A 18 -1.04 3.31 -12.87
N GLN A 19 -2.15 2.85 -12.28
CA GLN A 19 -2.23 2.62 -10.85
C GLN A 19 -1.65 1.25 -10.51
N LEU A 20 -0.73 1.17 -9.55
CA LEU A 20 -0.30 -0.11 -9.00
C LEU A 20 -0.88 -0.28 -7.60
N MET A 21 -1.75 -1.27 -7.43
CA MET A 21 -2.36 -1.63 -6.17
C MET A 21 -1.70 -2.90 -5.63
N ILE A 22 -0.95 -2.77 -4.54
CA ILE A 22 -0.21 -3.88 -3.95
C ILE A 22 -0.91 -4.34 -2.67
N THR A 23 -1.24 -5.63 -2.59
CA THR A 23 -1.72 -6.29 -1.38
C THR A 23 -0.63 -7.21 -0.87
N ILE A 24 -0.22 -7.05 0.38
CA ILE A 24 0.83 -7.85 1.01
C ILE A 24 0.25 -8.62 2.18
N VAL A 25 0.41 -9.95 2.17
CA VAL A 25 0.23 -10.80 3.35
C VAL A 25 1.51 -10.75 4.16
N SER A 26 1.53 -9.91 5.19
CA SER A 26 2.69 -9.62 6.05
C SER A 26 2.81 -10.60 7.22
N LYS A 27 4.06 -10.93 7.59
CA LYS A 27 4.42 -11.65 8.83
C LYS A 27 5.17 -10.75 9.81
N ASN A 28 6.13 -9.95 9.34
CA ASN A 28 7.03 -9.15 10.19
C ASN A 28 6.97 -7.63 9.92
N GLY A 29 6.10 -7.17 9.03
CA GLY A 29 5.85 -5.74 8.83
C GLY A 29 5.48 -5.05 10.15
N ARG A 30 6.12 -3.92 10.43
CA ARG A 30 5.91 -3.17 11.67
C ARG A 30 4.87 -2.09 11.45
N ASP A 31 3.81 -2.13 12.25
CA ASP A 31 2.87 -1.02 12.36
C ASP A 31 3.60 0.18 13.00
N ILE A 32 3.77 1.25 12.23
CA ILE A 32 4.38 2.50 12.67
C ILE A 32 3.35 3.63 12.79
N SER A 33 2.06 3.28 12.82
CA SER A 33 0.98 4.25 12.92
C SER A 33 1.09 5.15 14.16
N GLN A 34 1.65 4.68 15.27
CA GLN A 34 1.75 5.50 16.47
C GLN A 34 2.85 6.58 16.40
N ILE A 35 3.79 6.47 15.45
CA ILE A 35 4.95 7.37 15.33
C ILE A 35 5.03 8.10 13.99
N SER A 36 4.19 7.74 13.02
CA SER A 36 4.17 8.37 11.70
C SER A 36 3.65 9.81 11.80
N GLU A 37 4.37 10.77 11.18
CA GLU A 37 3.93 12.16 11.05
C GLU A 37 2.60 12.28 10.28
N PHE A 38 2.28 11.27 9.47
CA PHE A 38 1.01 11.15 8.77
C PHE A 38 -0.15 10.65 9.64
N ASN A 39 0.09 10.49 10.94
CA ASN A 39 -0.93 10.19 11.93
C ASN A 39 -1.07 11.32 12.95
N GLY A 40 -2.15 12.10 12.80
CA GLY A 40 -2.62 13.04 13.82
C GLY A 40 -1.90 14.39 13.90
N SER A 41 -0.70 14.55 13.32
CA SER A 41 -0.02 15.86 13.26
C SER A 41 -0.19 16.60 11.93
N PHE A 42 -0.18 15.89 10.79
CA PHE A 42 -0.29 16.51 9.45
C PHE A 42 -1.44 15.98 8.58
N ALA A 43 -2.17 14.96 9.04
CA ALA A 43 -3.33 14.40 8.35
C ALA A 43 -4.46 14.09 9.34
N SER A 44 -5.70 14.35 8.93
CA SER A 44 -6.92 14.14 9.74
C SER A 44 -7.30 12.66 9.89
N GLU A 45 -6.66 11.76 9.13
CA GLU A 45 -6.97 10.33 9.10
C GLU A 45 -5.70 9.50 9.30
N ASN A 46 -5.78 8.50 10.18
CA ASN A 46 -4.69 7.55 10.39
C ASN A 46 -4.53 6.64 9.15
N GLN A 47 -3.36 6.68 8.52
CA GLN A 47 -3.09 5.93 7.28
C GLN A 47 -2.71 4.46 7.52
N GLN A 48 -2.57 4.07 8.78
CA GLN A 48 -2.20 2.71 9.24
C GLN A 48 -0.93 2.21 8.57
N GLU A 49 0.11 3.05 8.61
CA GLU A 49 1.37 2.79 7.92
C GLU A 49 2.09 1.57 8.49
N VAL A 50 2.54 0.69 7.59
CA VAL A 50 3.31 -0.51 7.90
C VAL A 50 4.66 -0.43 7.18
N LEU A 51 5.74 -0.60 7.94
CA LEU A 51 7.11 -0.54 7.45
C LEU A 51 7.76 -1.93 7.37
N PHE A 52 8.42 -2.19 6.26
CA PHE A 52 9.23 -3.39 6.03
C PHE A 52 10.72 -3.03 6.00
N THR A 53 11.58 -3.97 6.39
CA THR A 53 13.04 -3.77 6.29
C THR A 53 13.51 -3.93 4.84
N SER A 54 14.66 -3.35 4.48
CA SER A 54 15.18 -3.37 3.11
C SER A 54 15.43 -4.78 2.53
N ASN A 55 15.63 -5.79 3.38
CA ASN A 55 15.88 -7.17 2.97
C ASN A 55 14.67 -8.09 3.13
N THR A 56 13.48 -7.55 3.40
CA THR A 56 12.26 -8.36 3.47
C THR A 56 11.94 -8.93 2.09
N ALA A 57 11.87 -10.25 1.99
CA ALA A 57 11.59 -10.95 0.75
C ALA A 57 10.09 -11.24 0.60
N PHE A 58 9.57 -11.05 -0.61
CA PHE A 58 8.16 -11.30 -0.93
C PHE A 58 8.05 -12.25 -2.10
N ARG A 59 7.14 -13.22 -2.00
CA ARG A 59 6.69 -14.04 -3.13
C ARG A 59 5.54 -13.33 -3.83
N ILE A 60 5.59 -13.24 -5.15
CA ILE A 60 4.46 -12.80 -5.95
C ILE A 60 3.46 -13.96 -6.05
N ASP A 61 2.26 -13.77 -5.53
CA ASP A 61 1.21 -14.78 -5.55
C ASP A 61 0.27 -14.61 -6.75
N ASN A 62 -0.02 -13.37 -7.14
CA ASN A 62 -0.90 -13.06 -8.27
C ASN A 62 -0.58 -11.69 -8.88
N LEU A 63 -0.77 -11.56 -10.19
CA LEU A 63 -0.64 -10.31 -10.94
C LEU A 63 -1.81 -10.20 -11.93
N GLU A 64 -2.62 -9.14 -11.80
CA GLU A 64 -3.73 -8.86 -12.71
C GLU A 64 -3.58 -7.47 -13.32
N ASP A 65 -3.49 -7.39 -14.64
CA ASP A 65 -3.47 -6.14 -15.39
C ASP A 65 -4.86 -5.86 -15.98
N LYS A 66 -5.44 -4.70 -15.64
CA LYS A 66 -6.72 -4.19 -16.19
C LYS A 66 -6.54 -2.95 -17.08
N GLY A 67 -5.31 -2.59 -17.42
CA GLY A 67 -4.93 -1.48 -18.30
C GLY A 67 -4.66 -0.18 -17.53
N ASP A 68 -5.65 0.32 -16.80
CA ASP A 68 -5.53 1.51 -15.95
C ASP A 68 -5.05 1.19 -14.53
N VAL A 69 -5.33 -0.03 -14.07
CA VAL A 69 -4.92 -0.54 -12.76
C VAL A 69 -4.27 -1.91 -12.90
N VAL A 70 -3.11 -2.06 -12.27
CA VAL A 70 -2.42 -3.33 -12.05
C VAL A 70 -2.59 -3.70 -10.57
N TRP A 71 -3.10 -4.91 -10.32
CA TRP A 71 -3.23 -5.49 -8.99
C TRP A 71 -2.13 -6.52 -8.76
N LEU A 72 -1.35 -6.34 -7.70
CA LEU A 72 -0.26 -7.22 -7.32
C LEU A 72 -0.53 -7.77 -5.92
N ASN A 73 -0.66 -9.09 -5.81
CA ASN A 73 -0.77 -9.76 -4.51
C ASN A 73 0.53 -10.48 -4.20
N MET A 74 1.04 -10.27 -2.99
CA MET A 74 2.30 -10.86 -2.53
C MET A 74 2.17 -11.38 -1.11
N SER A 75 3.04 -12.33 -0.76
CA SER A 75 3.19 -12.83 0.60
C SER A 75 4.63 -12.66 1.07
N GLU A 76 4.82 -12.20 2.29
CA GLU A 76 6.13 -12.18 2.94
C GLU A 76 6.64 -13.62 3.14
N LEU A 77 7.90 -13.86 2.76
CA LEU A 77 8.55 -15.16 2.89
C LEU A 77 8.91 -15.49 4.34
#